data_AF-A0A453NPR5-F1
#
_entry.id   AF-A0A453NPR5-F1
#
_cell.length_a   1.000
_cell.length_b   1.000
_cell.length_c   1.000
_cell.angle_alpha   90.00
_cell.angle_beta   90.00
_cell.angle_gamma   90.00
#
_symmetry.space_group_name_H-M   'P 1'
#
loop_
_entity.id
_entity.type
_entity.pdbx_description
1 polymer ?
#
loop_
_entity_poly.entity_id
_entity_poly.type
_entity_poly.pdbx_seq_one_letter_code
_entity_poly.pdbx_strand_id
1 'polypeptide(L)'
;MDSGSDSDGAPEELTAVQGVEKHEEISKVEKDSAVRATQEEKDRRKRWAQRKTSSKPNKKKPLKVEDKDTEVDEETHAMPGTLPKSVIEMLAAREKYVYRLQTARHLNPF
;
A
#
# COMPACT_ATOMS: atom_id res chain seq x y z
N MET A 1 19.78 -59.34 -12.57
CA MET A 1 20.42 -58.02 -12.42
C MET A 1 20.56 -57.48 -13.83
N ASP A 2 19.68 -56.56 -14.22
CA ASP A 2 19.66 -55.96 -15.56
C ASP A 2 20.47 -54.66 -15.47
N SER A 3 21.56 -54.57 -16.22
CA SER A 3 22.50 -53.44 -16.15
C SER A 3 21.84 -52.21 -16.75
N GLY A 4 21.33 -51.32 -15.89
CA GLY A 4 20.95 -49.97 -16.24
C GLY A 4 22.18 -49.21 -16.73
N SER A 5 22.35 -49.18 -18.06
CA SER A 5 23.35 -48.32 -18.68
C SER A 5 22.84 -46.90 -18.63
N ASP A 6 23.07 -46.22 -17.51
CA ASP A 6 23.13 -44.75 -17.45
C ASP A 6 24.34 -44.33 -18.29
N SER A 7 24.18 -44.41 -19.61
CA SER A 7 25.07 -43.75 -20.55
C SER A 7 24.79 -42.27 -20.42
N ASP A 8 25.37 -41.69 -19.37
CA ASP A 8 25.49 -40.26 -19.12
C ASP A 8 26.32 -39.70 -20.28
N GLY A 9 25.64 -39.42 -21.40
CA GLY A 9 26.25 -39.00 -22.65
C GLY A 9 27.10 -37.77 -22.39
N ALA A 10 28.41 -37.89 -22.61
CA ALA A 10 29.34 -36.78 -22.46
C ALA A 10 28.82 -35.57 -23.24
N PRO A 11 28.89 -34.35 -22.68
CA PRO A 11 28.37 -33.17 -23.36
C PRO A 11 29.04 -33.02 -24.73
N GLU A 12 28.25 -32.63 -25.73
CA GLU A 12 28.76 -32.37 -27.07
C GLU A 12 29.92 -31.36 -27.00
N GLU A 13 31.09 -31.74 -27.52
CA GLU A 13 32.24 -30.85 -27.60
C GLU A 13 31.96 -29.77 -28.65
N LEU A 14 31.51 -28.60 -28.20
CA LEU A 14 31.30 -27.45 -29.08
C LEU A 14 32.65 -26.94 -29.60
N THR A 15 32.72 -26.69 -30.91
CA THR A 15 33.88 -26.04 -31.51
C THR A 15 33.99 -24.61 -30.96
N ALA A 16 35.21 -24.09 -30.75
CA ALA A 16 35.45 -22.77 -30.16
C ALA A 16 34.63 -21.63 -30.80
N VAL A 17 34.39 -21.69 -32.11
CA VAL A 17 33.55 -20.73 -32.86
C VAL A 17 32.08 -20.78 -32.43
N GLN A 18 31.52 -21.99 -32.27
CA GLN A 18 30.13 -22.17 -31.81
C GLN A 18 29.94 -21.71 -30.36
N GLY A 19 30.99 -21.86 -29.53
CA GLY A 19 30.97 -21.34 -28.16
C GLY A 19 30.85 -19.81 -28.11
N VAL A 20 31.61 -19.10 -28.97
CA VAL A 20 31.58 -17.64 -29.05
C VAL A 20 30.22 -17.13 -29.55
N GLU A 21 29.68 -17.72 -30.61
CA GLU A 21 28.38 -17.33 -31.18
C GLU A 21 27.25 -17.47 -30.14
N LYS A 22 27.15 -18.63 -29.46
CA LYS A 22 26.15 -18.85 -28.40
C LYS A 22 26.32 -17.87 -27.25
N HIS A 23 27.56 -17.55 -26.86
CA HIS A 23 27.81 -16.60 -25.78
C HIS A 23 27.37 -15.17 -26.14
N GLU A 24 27.57 -14.75 -27.40
CA GLU A 24 27.07 -13.45 -27.87
C GLU A 24 25.55 -13.36 -27.85
N GLU A 25 24.85 -14.44 -28.24
CA GLU A 25 23.39 -14.51 -28.18
C GLU A 25 22.87 -14.40 -26.74
N ILE A 26 23.44 -15.18 -25.81
CA ILE A 26 23.08 -15.12 -24.38
C ILE A 26 23.31 -13.71 -23.84
N SER A 27 24.46 -13.12 -24.17
CA SER A 27 24.83 -11.79 -23.69
C SER A 27 23.93 -10.67 -24.23
N LYS A 28 23.32 -10.85 -25.41
CA LYS A 28 22.32 -9.91 -25.94
C LYS A 28 21.00 -10.02 -25.17
N VAL A 29 20.50 -11.25 -24.99
CA VAL A 29 19.25 -11.52 -24.28
C VAL A 29 19.28 -11.04 -22.83
N GLU A 30 20.40 -11.25 -22.13
CA GLU A 30 20.59 -10.79 -20.75
C GLU A 30 20.50 -9.27 -20.62
N LYS A 31 21.17 -8.53 -21.52
CA LYS A 31 21.13 -7.06 -21.53
C LYS A 31 19.72 -6.56 -21.79
N ASP A 32 19.03 -7.12 -22.78
CA ASP A 32 17.66 -6.74 -23.11
C ASP A 32 16.68 -7.07 -21.99
N SER A 33 16.87 -8.20 -21.30
CA SER A 33 16.10 -8.58 -20.13
C SER A 33 16.29 -7.59 -18.97
N ALA A 34 17.54 -7.22 -18.67
CA ALA A 34 17.85 -6.25 -17.63
C ALA A 34 17.21 -4.88 -17.92
N VAL A 35 17.28 -4.40 -19.16
CA VAL A 35 16.62 -3.15 -19.57
C VAL A 35 15.12 -3.24 -19.37
N ARG A 36 14.46 -4.31 -19.82
CA ARG A 36 13.01 -4.50 -19.64
C ARG A 36 12.59 -4.53 -18.18
N ALA A 37 13.30 -5.28 -17.33
CA ALA A 37 13.00 -5.37 -15.90
C ALA A 37 13.07 -4.00 -15.21
N THR A 38 14.06 -3.17 -15.55
CA THR A 38 14.16 -1.82 -14.96
C THR A 38 13.02 -0.89 -15.41
N GLN A 39 12.55 -1.02 -16.65
CA GLN A 39 11.45 -0.24 -17.18
C GLN A 39 10.11 -0.66 -16.56
N GLU A 40 9.89 -1.96 -16.43
CA GLU A 40 8.68 -2.52 -15.80
C GLU A 40 8.51 -2.07 -14.34
N GLU A 41 9.60 -2.04 -13.55
CA GLU A 41 9.54 -1.55 -12.16
C GLU A 41 9.21 -0.06 -12.09
N LYS A 42 9.79 0.76 -12.98
CA LYS A 42 9.46 2.19 -13.08
C LYS A 42 7.98 2.39 -13.43
N ASP A 43 7.48 1.64 -14.41
CA ASP A 43 6.08 1.72 -14.84
C ASP A 43 5.12 1.21 -13.77
N ARG A 44 5.49 0.15 -13.05
CA ARG A 44 4.75 -0.35 -11.88
C ARG A 44 4.65 0.71 -10.80
N ARG A 45 5.75 1.38 -10.45
CA ARG A 45 5.78 2.46 -9.46
C ARG A 45 4.92 3.65 -9.91
N LYS A 46 4.97 4.03 -11.19
CA LYS A 46 4.12 5.08 -11.77
C LYS A 46 2.63 4.75 -11.67
N ARG A 47 2.24 3.52 -12.02
CA ARG A 47 0.85 3.04 -11.90
C ARG A 47 0.38 3.01 -10.45
N TRP A 48 1.24 2.60 -9.51
CA TRP A 48 0.90 2.58 -8.09
C TRP A 48 0.68 3.99 -7.54
N ALA A 49 1.57 4.92 -7.86
CA ALA A 49 1.43 6.33 -7.48
C ALA A 49 0.14 6.94 -8.06
N GLN A 50 -0.14 6.72 -9.35
CA GLN A 50 -1.39 7.17 -9.97
C GLN A 50 -2.62 6.62 -9.25
N ARG A 51 -2.65 5.32 -8.95
CA ARG A 51 -3.79 4.71 -8.23
C ARG A 51 -3.98 5.28 -6.83
N LYS A 52 -2.88 5.63 -6.15
CA LYS A 52 -2.90 6.28 -4.83
C LYS A 52 -3.36 7.73 -4.91
N THR A 53 -2.93 8.49 -5.91
CA THR A 53 -3.28 9.92 -6.05
C THR A 53 -4.63 10.15 -6.72
N SER A 54 -5.05 9.28 -7.64
CA SER A 54 -6.35 9.34 -8.33
C SER A 54 -7.52 8.90 -7.45
N SER A 55 -7.27 8.22 -6.34
CA SER A 55 -8.29 7.83 -5.36
C SER A 55 -8.79 8.99 -4.48
N LYS A 56 -8.44 10.23 -4.80
CA LYS A 56 -9.08 11.40 -4.20
C LYS A 56 -10.34 11.71 -5.03
N PRO A 57 -11.56 11.57 -4.49
CA PRO A 57 -12.74 12.06 -5.20
C PRO A 57 -12.55 13.55 -5.46
N ASN A 58 -12.75 13.98 -6.71
CA ASN A 58 -12.75 15.38 -7.11
C ASN A 58 -13.66 16.17 -6.16
N LYS A 59 -13.08 16.82 -5.15
CA LYS A 59 -13.76 17.87 -4.40
C LYS A 59 -13.93 19.01 -5.39
N LYS A 60 -15.16 19.15 -5.91
CA LYS A 60 -15.56 20.27 -6.75
C LYS A 60 -15.17 21.57 -6.04
N LYS A 61 -14.43 22.42 -6.76
CA LYS A 61 -14.19 23.87 -6.62
C LYS A 61 -14.57 24.49 -5.25
N PRO A 62 -13.65 25.15 -4.53
CA PRO A 62 -14.06 26.05 -3.46
C PRO A 62 -14.70 27.29 -4.12
N LEU A 63 -16.03 27.39 -4.02
CA LEU A 63 -16.69 28.68 -4.19
C LEU A 63 -16.28 29.54 -2.99
N LYS A 64 -15.76 30.71 -3.29
CA LYS A 64 -15.39 31.76 -2.35
C LYS A 64 -16.65 32.32 -1.70
N VAL A 65 -16.85 32.09 -0.41
CA VAL A 65 -17.84 32.78 0.47
C VAL A 65 -17.20 32.82 1.87
N GLU A 66 -16.54 33.93 2.19
CA GLU A 66 -16.99 34.92 3.19
C GLU A 66 -17.22 34.37 4.60
N ASP A 67 -16.51 34.97 5.54
CA ASP A 67 -16.63 34.81 6.98
C ASP A 67 -18.08 35.00 7.45
N LYS A 68 -18.74 33.89 7.79
CA LYS A 68 -19.88 33.90 8.69
C LYS A 68 -19.80 32.68 9.59
N ASP A 69 -19.55 32.97 10.87
CA ASP A 69 -19.89 32.12 12.00
C ASP A 69 -21.29 31.53 11.78
N THR A 70 -21.32 30.29 11.31
CA THR A 70 -22.52 29.49 11.30
C THR A 70 -22.09 28.13 11.77
N GLU A 71 -22.59 27.75 12.94
CA GLU A 71 -22.62 26.40 13.46
C GLU A 71 -23.23 25.50 12.38
N VAL A 72 -22.38 24.99 11.48
CA VAL A 72 -22.78 23.95 10.55
C VAL A 72 -22.77 22.67 11.36
N ASP A 73 -23.99 22.19 11.59
CA ASP A 73 -24.35 20.87 12.04
C ASP A 73 -23.69 19.81 11.15
N GLU A 74 -22.41 19.57 11.42
CA GLU A 74 -21.53 18.63 10.73
C GLU A 74 -21.72 17.23 11.35
N GLU A 75 -22.97 16.78 11.53
CA GLU A 75 -23.33 15.49 12.16
C GLU A 75 -22.87 14.29 11.29
N THR A 76 -22.55 14.50 10.02
CA THR A 76 -22.33 13.40 9.06
C THR A 76 -20.97 13.39 8.36
N HIS A 77 -20.10 14.39 8.60
CA HIS A 77 -18.77 14.42 8.00
C HIS A 77 -17.72 13.86 8.97
N ALA A 78 -17.74 12.54 9.15
CA ALA A 78 -16.65 11.83 9.82
C ALA A 78 -15.38 11.97 8.97
N MET A 79 -14.31 12.49 9.59
CA MET A 79 -12.99 12.49 8.96
C MET A 79 -12.58 11.02 8.71
N PRO A 80 -11.99 10.69 7.54
CA PRO A 80 -11.57 9.32 7.29
C PRO A 80 -10.56 8.89 8.36
N GLY A 81 -10.89 7.81 9.08
CA GLY A 81 -10.10 7.30 10.19
C GLY A 81 -10.58 7.70 11.60
N THR A 82 -11.65 8.49 11.73
CA THR A 82 -12.24 8.84 13.04
C THR A 82 -13.66 8.29 13.19
N LEU A 83 -14.09 8.05 14.43
CA LEU A 83 -15.48 7.68 14.74
C LEU A 83 -16.44 8.85 14.43
N PRO A 84 -17.72 8.58 14.12
CA PRO A 84 -18.75 9.63 14.01
C PRO A 84 -18.86 10.43 15.31
N LYS A 85 -19.16 11.74 15.18
CA LYS A 85 -19.24 12.65 16.33
C LYS A 85 -20.23 12.17 17.40
N SER A 86 -21.38 11.65 16.98
CA SER A 86 -22.39 11.08 17.87
C SER A 86 -21.85 9.94 18.75
N VAL A 87 -20.92 9.13 18.24
CA VAL A 87 -20.27 8.07 19.00
C VAL A 87 -19.24 8.63 19.98
N ILE A 88 -18.44 9.61 19.55
CA ILE A 88 -17.43 10.27 20.38
C ILE A 88 -18.10 10.97 21.58
N GLU A 89 -19.18 11.70 21.33
CA GLU A 89 -19.94 12.41 22.37
C GLU A 89 -20.57 11.44 23.37
N MET A 90 -21.15 10.33 22.90
CA MET A 90 -21.68 9.28 23.76
C MET A 90 -20.59 8.69 24.67
N LEU A 91 -19.39 8.44 24.13
CA LEU A 91 -18.25 7.92 24.91
C LEU A 91 -17.77 8.95 25.95
N ALA A 92 -17.60 10.21 25.54
CA ALA A 92 -17.20 11.29 26.43
C ALA A 92 -18.21 11.51 27.58
N ALA A 93 -19.51 11.40 27.29
CA ALA A 93 -20.56 11.50 28.31
C ALA A 93 -20.47 10.38 29.36
N ARG A 94 -20.18 9.15 28.91
CA ARG A 94 -19.98 7.98 29.80
C ARG A 94 -18.77 8.17 30.71
N GLU A 95 -17.64 8.62 30.16
CA GLU A 95 -16.43 8.88 30.94
C GLU A 95 -16.64 9.96 32.00
N LYS A 96 -17.30 11.07 31.64
CA LYS A 96 -17.69 12.12 32.59
C LYS A 96 -18.58 11.58 33.72
N TYR A 97 -19.52 10.69 33.40
CA TYR A 97 -20.39 10.07 34.40
C TYR A 97 -19.60 9.17 35.36
N VAL A 98 -18.73 8.31 34.84
CA VAL A 98 -17.86 7.44 35.65
C VAL A 98 -16.93 8.25 36.54
N TYR A 99 -16.32 9.30 35.99
CA TYR A 99 -15.46 10.21 36.75
C TYR A 99 -16.22 10.85 37.91
N ARG A 100 -17.43 11.38 37.67
CA ARG A 100 -18.28 11.94 38.73
C ARG A 100 -18.66 10.92 39.80
N LEU A 101 -18.95 9.68 39.42
CA LEU A 101 -19.25 8.63 40.40
C LEU A 101 -18.03 8.28 41.25
N GLN A 102 -16.84 8.21 40.64
CA GLN A 102 -15.61 7.92 41.36
C GLN A 102 -15.21 9.06 42.30
N THR A 103 -15.32 10.31 41.86
CA THR A 103 -15.06 11.47 42.73
C THR A 103 -16.09 11.59 43.85
N ALA A 104 -17.37 11.34 43.58
CA ALA A 104 -18.40 11.31 44.61
C ALA A 104 -18.17 10.21 45.66
N ARG A 105 -17.67 9.03 45.26
CA ARG A 105 -17.25 7.96 46.19
C ARG A 105 -16.02 8.32 47.01
N HIS A 106 -15.07 9.06 46.44
CA HIS A 106 -13.90 9.54 47.19
C HIS A 106 -14.22 10.69 48.15
N LEU A 107 -15.25 11.48 47.88
CA LEU A 107 -15.65 12.62 48.71
C LEU A 107 -16.63 12.28 49.84
N ASN A 108 -17.18 11.06 49.87
CA ASN A 108 -17.94 10.53 51.02
C ASN A 108 -17.28 9.23 51.53
N PRO A 109 -16.23 9.35 52.36
CA PRO A 109 -15.68 8.22 53.10
C PRO A 109 -16.48 7.98 54.39
N PHE A 110 -17.77 7.66 54.26
CA PHE A 110 -18.63 7.25 55.37
C PHE A 110 -19.58 6.15 54.93
#